data_AF-A0A166I4P9-F1
#
_entry.id   AF-A0A166I4P9-F1
#
_cell.length_a   1.000
_cell.length_b   1.000
_cell.length_c   1.000
_cell.angle_alpha   90.00
_cell.angle_beta   90.00
_cell.angle_gamma   90.00
#
_symmetry.space_group_name_H-M   'P 1'
#
loop_
_entity.id
_entity.type
_entity.pdbx_description
1 polymer ?
#
loop_
_entity_poly.entity_id
_entity_poly.type
_entity_poly.pdbx_seq_one_letter_code
_entity_poly.pdbx_strand_id
1 'polypeptide(L)'
;MTERRDAKMYAIFVKKLRELSLGFFSQDNQKHFTDRNTAVPIFEAKMTRDTRLIYQVDIMPDLEHRVLRQVIYVFAIRNHRQIDKRLWTSVAHHWTSAMARFGDSKWELMSPRARVYVKRCTYRAPERTSGETVIPPGEWPLDREDNGANAELVSDTRASLEIHRA
;
A
#
# COMPACT_ATOMS: atom_id res chain seq x y z
N MET A 1 -23.44 -13.92 11.29
CA MET A 1 -23.24 -12.49 11.57
C MET A 1 -24.48 -11.76 11.06
N THR A 2 -24.98 -10.75 11.78
CA THR A 2 -26.22 -10.04 11.41
C THR A 2 -25.88 -8.84 10.52
N GLU A 3 -26.64 -8.63 9.44
CA GLU A 3 -26.38 -7.62 8.40
C GLU A 3 -26.06 -6.22 8.93
N ARG A 4 -26.71 -5.79 10.02
CA ARG A 4 -26.48 -4.48 10.65
C ARG A 4 -25.07 -4.32 11.24
N ARG A 5 -24.48 -5.39 11.78
CA ARG A 5 -23.12 -5.36 12.33
C ARG A 5 -22.09 -5.22 11.21
N ASP A 6 -22.36 -5.85 10.08
CA ASP A 6 -21.47 -5.85 8.92
C ASP A 6 -21.51 -4.50 8.18
N ALA A 7 -22.69 -3.88 8.06
CA ALA A 7 -22.83 -2.53 7.52
C ALA A 7 -22.05 -1.47 8.34
N LYS A 8 -22.09 -1.58 9.68
CA LYS A 8 -21.32 -0.69 10.55
C LYS A 8 -19.81 -0.87 10.36
N MET A 9 -19.35 -2.12 10.26
CA MET A 9 -17.94 -2.44 10.01
C MET A 9 -17.47 -1.93 8.65
N TYR A 10 -18.30 -2.06 7.61
CA TYR A 10 -18.03 -1.52 6.29
C TYR A 10 -17.88 0.01 6.31
N ALA A 11 -18.79 0.72 7.00
CA ALA A 11 -18.70 2.18 7.11
C ALA A 11 -17.40 2.63 7.82
N ILE A 12 -16.97 1.90 8.86
CA ILE A 12 -15.68 2.15 9.53
C ILE A 12 -14.52 1.92 8.57
N PHE A 13 -14.55 0.83 7.80
CA PHE A 13 -13.50 0.50 6.84
C PHE A 13 -13.37 1.58 5.76
N VAL A 14 -14.49 1.98 5.13
CA VAL A 14 -14.51 3.04 4.13
C VAL A 14 -14.01 4.36 4.71
N LYS A 15 -14.43 4.71 5.93
CA LYS A 15 -13.94 5.90 6.62
C LYS A 15 -12.42 5.84 6.80
N LYS A 16 -11.87 4.71 7.27
CA LYS A 16 -10.43 4.54 7.48
C LYS A 16 -9.64 4.61 6.17
N LEU A 17 -10.14 3.99 5.09
CA LEU A 17 -9.51 4.10 3.77
C LEU A 17 -9.46 5.55 3.28
N ARG A 18 -10.56 6.30 3.45
CA ARG A 18 -10.60 7.72 3.07
C ARG A 18 -9.57 8.54 3.86
N GLU A 19 -9.52 8.36 5.19
CA GLU A 19 -8.50 9.01 6.03
C GLU A 19 -7.08 8.72 5.52
N LEU A 20 -6.74 7.44 5.30
CA LEU A 20 -5.41 7.05 4.82
C LEU A 20 -5.12 7.58 3.42
N SER A 21 -6.10 7.56 2.51
CA SER A 21 -5.94 8.05 1.13
C SER A 21 -5.69 9.56 1.03
N LEU A 22 -6.19 10.31 2.00
CA LEU A 22 -5.96 11.74 2.12
C LEU A 22 -4.63 12.06 2.84
N GLY A 23 -3.93 11.05 3.37
CA GLY A 23 -2.67 11.24 4.06
C GLY A 23 -2.77 11.44 5.57
N PHE A 24 -3.92 11.12 6.20
CA PHE A 24 -4.07 11.19 7.65
C PHE A 24 -3.29 10.07 8.35
N PHE A 25 -2.04 10.37 8.64
CA PHE A 25 -1.04 9.44 9.15
C PHE A 25 -0.74 9.67 10.63
N SER A 26 -1.78 9.61 11.46
CA SER A 26 -1.63 9.66 12.92
C SER A 26 -0.78 8.51 13.46
N GLN A 27 -0.28 8.64 14.70
CA GLN A 27 0.48 7.59 15.39
C GLN A 27 -0.24 6.22 15.40
N ASP A 28 -1.56 6.21 15.60
CA ASP A 28 -2.40 5.01 15.58
C ASP A 28 -2.63 4.41 14.17
N ASN A 29 -2.31 5.16 13.12
CA ASN A 29 -2.43 4.74 11.72
C ASN A 29 -1.08 4.28 11.15
N GLN A 30 0.05 4.76 11.68
CA GLN A 30 1.40 4.41 11.22
C GLN A 30 2.18 3.52 12.18
N LYS A 31 1.51 2.72 13.01
CA LYS A 31 2.23 1.75 13.84
C LYS A 31 2.90 0.73 12.94
N HIS A 32 4.19 0.49 13.10
CA HIS A 32 4.88 -0.56 12.36
C HIS A 32 4.23 -1.91 12.67
N PHE A 33 3.83 -2.64 11.62
CA PHE A 33 3.21 -3.95 11.76
C PHE A 33 4.22 -5.01 12.21
N THR A 34 5.49 -4.82 11.87
CA THR A 34 6.58 -5.70 12.28
C THR A 34 7.81 -4.88 12.66
N ASP A 35 8.54 -5.36 13.67
CA ASP A 35 9.85 -4.80 14.04
C ASP A 35 10.94 -5.19 13.03
N ARG A 36 10.63 -6.04 12.04
CA ARG A 36 11.56 -6.39 10.97
C ARG A 36 11.78 -5.18 10.07
N ASN A 37 13.05 -4.90 9.79
CA ASN A 37 13.45 -3.83 8.87
C ASN A 37 13.16 -4.28 7.43
N THR A 38 11.92 -4.03 7.01
CA THR A 38 11.45 -4.22 5.64
C THR A 38 11.87 -3.01 4.81
N ALA A 39 12.25 -3.21 3.54
CA ALA A 39 12.74 -2.11 2.70
C ALA A 39 11.65 -1.04 2.48
N VAL A 40 10.41 -1.49 2.29
CA VAL A 40 9.22 -0.63 2.38
C VAL A 40 8.44 -1.01 3.64
N PRO A 41 8.22 -0.07 4.57
CA PRO A 41 7.50 -0.34 5.81
C PRO A 41 6.07 -0.81 5.59
N ILE A 42 5.64 -1.77 6.40
CA ILE A 42 4.26 -2.22 6.52
C ILE A 42 3.69 -1.66 7.82
N PHE A 43 2.53 -1.05 7.73
CA PHE A 43 1.86 -0.36 8.82
C PHE A 43 0.57 -1.08 9.23
N GLU A 44 0.24 -0.90 10.50
CA GLU A 44 -1.00 -1.29 11.14
C GLU A 44 -1.79 -0.04 11.49
N ALA A 45 -2.99 0.11 10.90
CA ALA A 45 -3.94 1.17 11.27
C ALA A 45 -5.07 0.62 12.14
N LYS A 46 -5.30 1.30 13.27
CA LYS A 46 -6.40 0.98 14.19
C LYS A 46 -7.75 1.36 13.60
N MET A 47 -8.67 0.40 13.54
CA MET A 47 -10.06 0.64 13.11
C MET A 47 -11.02 0.67 14.30
N THR A 48 -11.36 -0.49 14.88
CA THR A 48 -12.21 -0.58 16.07
C THR A 48 -11.82 -1.73 16.98
N ARG A 49 -11.80 -1.48 18.30
CA ARG A 49 -11.41 -2.45 19.35
C ARG A 49 -10.15 -3.21 18.93
N ASP A 50 -10.32 -4.43 18.43
CA ASP A 50 -9.24 -5.35 18.06
C ASP A 50 -8.95 -5.41 16.56
N THR A 51 -9.78 -4.80 15.70
CA THR A 51 -9.57 -4.84 14.24
C THR A 51 -8.53 -3.84 13.79
N ARG A 52 -7.75 -4.26 12.80
CA ARG A 52 -6.61 -3.56 12.21
C ARG A 52 -6.62 -3.71 10.70
N LEU A 53 -6.19 -2.64 10.04
CA LEU A 53 -5.95 -2.61 8.62
C LEU A 53 -4.44 -2.67 8.42
N ILE A 54 -3.96 -3.70 7.72
CA ILE A 54 -2.54 -3.89 7.42
C ILE A 54 -2.29 -3.38 6.01
N TYR A 55 -1.42 -2.39 5.88
CA TYR A 55 -1.17 -1.72 4.60
C TYR A 55 0.28 -1.29 4.43
N GLN A 56 0.60 -0.91 3.21
CA GLN A 56 1.83 -0.28 2.81
C GLN A 56 1.49 0.97 1.99
N VAL A 57 2.36 1.99 2.05
CA VAL A 57 2.38 3.04 1.03
C VAL A 57 3.21 2.53 -0.13
N ASP A 58 2.55 2.28 -1.26
CA ASP A 58 3.16 1.76 -2.47
C ASP A 58 3.10 2.81 -3.59
N ILE A 59 3.66 2.53 -4.77
CA ILE A 59 3.49 3.34 -5.97
C ILE A 59 2.80 2.54 -7.07
N MET A 60 1.87 3.19 -7.77
CA MET A 60 1.17 2.62 -8.92
C MET A 60 1.22 3.57 -10.11
N PRO A 61 1.31 3.02 -11.34
CA PRO A 61 1.23 3.79 -12.57
C PRO A 61 -0.20 4.30 -12.80
N ASP A 62 -0.32 5.60 -13.04
CA ASP A 62 -1.49 6.25 -13.61
C ASP A 62 -1.20 6.52 -15.09
N LEU A 63 -1.61 5.58 -15.94
CA LEU A 63 -1.29 5.62 -17.38
C LEU A 63 -1.98 6.79 -18.10
N GLU A 64 -3.14 7.22 -17.60
CA GLU A 64 -3.89 8.34 -18.17
C GLU A 64 -3.13 9.65 -17.95
N HIS A 65 -2.65 9.88 -16.72
CA HIS A 65 -1.90 11.08 -16.36
C HIS A 65 -0.39 10.96 -16.61
N ARG A 66 0.09 9.78 -17.02
CA ARG A 66 1.50 9.44 -17.25
C ARG A 66 2.39 9.74 -16.04
N VAL A 67 1.89 9.42 -14.84
CA VAL A 67 2.62 9.56 -13.58
C VAL A 67 2.62 8.27 -12.77
N LEU A 68 3.63 8.07 -11.94
CA LEU A 68 3.59 7.16 -10.81
C LEU A 68 3.04 7.92 -9.60
N ARG A 69 1.99 7.41 -8.97
CA ARG A 69 1.37 8.01 -7.79
C ARG A 69 1.52 7.09 -6.59
N GLN A 70 1.75 7.66 -5.41
CA GLN A 70 1.65 6.90 -4.16
C GLN A 70 0.22 6.44 -3.90
N VAL A 71 0.08 5.18 -3.50
CA VAL A 71 -1.20 4.55 -3.18
C VAL A 71 -1.14 3.82 -1.84
N ILE A 72 -2.31 3.61 -1.25
CA ILE A 72 -2.46 2.74 -0.08
C ILE A 72 -2.73 1.31 -0.58
N TYR A 73 -1.73 0.44 -0.46
CA TYR A 73 -1.88 -0.98 -0.76
C TYR A 73 -2.29 -1.74 0.49
N VAL A 74 -3.49 -2.32 0.49
CA VAL A 74 -4.05 -3.03 1.66
C VAL A 74 -3.81 -4.53 1.52
N PHE A 75 -3.10 -5.12 2.48
CA PHE A 75 -2.87 -6.56 2.51
C PHE A 75 -4.03 -7.31 3.14
N ALA A 76 -4.53 -6.82 4.27
CA ALA A 76 -5.58 -7.50 5.02
C ALA A 76 -6.29 -6.62 6.04
N ILE A 77 -7.51 -7.02 6.37
CA ILE A 77 -8.22 -6.63 7.59
C ILE A 77 -8.16 -7.81 8.55
N ARG A 78 -7.60 -7.60 9.75
CA ARG A 78 -7.40 -8.67 10.74
C ARG A 78 -7.64 -8.18 12.16
N ASN A 79 -7.85 -9.11 13.07
CA ASN A 79 -7.77 -8.82 14.50
C ASN A 79 -6.30 -8.76 14.92
N HIS A 80 -5.95 -7.85 15.84
CA HIS A 80 -4.59 -7.54 16.30
C HIS A 80 -3.80 -8.76 16.83
N ARG A 81 -4.48 -9.87 17.12
CA ARG A 81 -3.88 -11.13 17.62
C ARG A 81 -3.60 -12.17 16.53
N GLN A 82 -3.89 -11.89 15.26
CA GLN A 82 -3.85 -12.87 14.18
C GLN A 82 -2.90 -12.45 13.06
N ILE A 83 -1.60 -12.64 13.29
CA ILE A 83 -0.60 -12.67 12.22
C ILE A 83 -0.47 -14.11 11.76
N ASP A 84 -0.99 -14.43 10.57
CA ASP A 84 -0.97 -15.80 10.03
C ASP A 84 -0.01 -15.94 8.84
N LYS A 85 0.31 -17.19 8.48
CA LYS A 85 1.15 -17.52 7.32
C LYS A 85 0.60 -16.91 6.02
N ARG A 86 -0.73 -16.79 5.89
CA ARG A 86 -1.40 -16.28 4.69
C ARG A 86 -1.12 -14.80 4.46
N LEU A 87 -1.12 -13.98 5.51
CA LEU A 87 -0.73 -12.58 5.41
C LEU A 87 0.71 -12.45 4.89
N TRP A 88 1.64 -13.23 5.44
CA TRP A 88 3.03 -13.21 4.98
C TRP A 88 3.20 -13.72 3.56
N THR A 89 2.40 -14.71 3.12
CA THR A 89 2.36 -15.12 1.71
C THR A 89 1.88 -13.98 0.81
N SER A 90 0.85 -13.22 1.21
CA SER A 90 0.37 -12.05 0.46
C SER A 90 1.43 -10.95 0.38
N VAL A 91 2.10 -10.64 1.49
CA VAL A 91 3.21 -9.67 1.53
C VAL A 91 4.36 -10.12 0.63
N ALA A 92 4.78 -11.37 0.75
CA ALA A 92 5.88 -11.91 -0.05
C ALA A 92 5.54 -11.90 -1.53
N HIS A 93 4.32 -12.33 -1.91
CA HIS A 93 3.86 -12.29 -3.30
C HIS A 93 3.85 -10.87 -3.84
N HIS A 94 3.24 -9.93 -3.10
CA HIS A 94 3.23 -8.52 -3.50
C HIS A 94 4.63 -7.97 -3.69
N TRP A 95 5.57 -8.26 -2.78
CA TRP A 95 6.95 -7.84 -2.95
C TRP A 95 7.65 -8.53 -4.09
N THR A 96 7.43 -9.81 -4.35
CA THR A 96 7.98 -10.47 -5.54
C THR A 96 7.47 -9.77 -6.80
N SER A 97 6.18 -9.47 -6.90
CA SER A 97 5.59 -8.77 -8.05
C SER A 97 5.98 -7.28 -8.14
N ALA A 98 6.15 -6.60 -7.01
CA ALA A 98 6.59 -5.21 -6.98
C ALA A 98 8.08 -5.12 -7.30
N MET A 99 8.90 -5.99 -6.69
CA MET A 99 10.34 -6.07 -6.94
C MET A 99 10.61 -6.57 -8.35
N ALA A 100 9.84 -7.47 -8.96
CA ALA A 100 10.02 -7.81 -10.37
C ALA A 100 9.98 -6.59 -11.31
N ARG A 101 9.29 -5.50 -10.92
CA ARG A 101 9.31 -4.21 -11.65
C ARG A 101 10.61 -3.43 -11.44
N PHE A 102 11.33 -3.66 -10.36
CA PHE A 102 12.50 -2.89 -9.90
C PHE A 102 13.80 -3.72 -9.66
N GLY A 103 13.76 -5.05 -9.84
CA GLY A 103 14.82 -6.04 -9.62
C GLY A 103 14.33 -7.40 -9.02
N ASP A 104 14.70 -8.53 -9.63
CA ASP A 104 14.24 -9.89 -9.34
C ASP A 104 14.93 -10.60 -8.15
N SER A 105 15.98 -10.01 -7.55
CA SER A 105 16.74 -10.69 -6.47
C SER A 105 16.94 -9.88 -5.18
N LYS A 106 17.13 -10.59 -4.05
CA LYS A 106 17.46 -10.01 -2.73
C LYS A 106 18.68 -9.08 -2.77
N TRP A 107 19.62 -9.30 -3.69
CA TRP A 107 20.81 -8.46 -3.90
C TRP A 107 20.51 -7.22 -4.77
N GLU A 108 19.39 -7.22 -5.50
CA GLU A 108 18.92 -6.10 -6.32
C GLU A 108 18.06 -5.08 -5.58
N LEU A 109 17.80 -5.26 -4.28
CA LEU A 109 17.47 -4.13 -3.40
C LEU A 109 18.57 -3.05 -3.41
N MET A 110 19.77 -3.38 -3.91
CA MET A 110 20.88 -2.48 -4.20
C MET A 110 20.93 -2.03 -5.68
N SER A 111 19.93 -2.34 -6.51
CA SER A 111 19.81 -1.74 -7.84
C SER A 111 19.42 -0.26 -7.72
N PRO A 112 19.82 0.61 -8.66
CA PRO A 112 19.34 1.98 -8.70
C PRO A 112 17.80 2.07 -8.74
N ARG A 113 17.14 1.15 -9.48
CA ARG A 113 15.68 1.12 -9.62
C ARG A 113 14.96 0.75 -8.32
N ALA A 114 15.43 -0.27 -7.60
CA ALA A 114 14.87 -0.65 -6.31
C ALA A 114 15.05 0.45 -5.25
N ARG A 115 16.19 1.16 -5.26
CA ARG A 115 16.38 2.34 -4.41
C ARG A 115 15.41 3.47 -4.74
N VAL A 116 15.16 3.71 -6.03
CA VAL A 116 14.17 4.70 -6.47
C VAL A 116 12.77 4.31 -6.00
N TYR A 117 12.36 3.05 -6.18
CA TYR A 117 11.09 2.52 -5.68
C TYR A 117 10.96 2.72 -4.17
N VAL A 118 11.91 2.24 -3.37
CA VAL A 118 11.88 2.40 -1.90
C VAL A 118 11.80 3.88 -1.52
N LYS A 119 12.61 4.74 -2.16
CA LYS A 119 12.59 6.18 -1.94
C LYS A 119 11.23 6.80 -2.26
N ARG A 120 10.59 6.37 -3.36
CA ARG A 120 9.26 6.84 -3.74
C ARG A 120 8.17 6.32 -2.79
N CYS A 121 8.20 5.07 -2.33
CA CYS A 121 7.24 4.54 -1.35
C CYS A 121 7.37 5.18 0.04
N THR A 122 8.60 5.48 0.45
CA THR A 122 8.92 6.12 1.74
C THR A 122 8.88 7.64 1.71
N TYR A 123 8.74 8.24 0.51
CA TYR A 123 8.63 9.68 0.36
C TYR A 123 7.46 10.24 1.17
N ARG A 124 7.71 11.31 1.90
CA ARG A 124 6.70 12.11 2.58
C ARG A 124 6.96 13.56 2.19
N ALA A 125 5.95 14.27 1.72
CA ALA A 125 6.10 15.67 1.38
C ALA A 125 6.47 16.47 2.65
N PRO A 126 7.40 17.44 2.55
CA PRO A 126 7.73 18.30 3.67
C PRO A 126 6.47 19.07 4.11
N GLU A 127 6.26 19.15 5.43
CA GLU A 127 5.10 19.84 6.02
C GLU A 127 5.03 21.27 5.47
N ARG A 128 3.97 21.60 4.72
CA ARG A 128 3.80 22.93 4.10
C ARG A 128 3.40 23.98 5.14
N THR A 129 2.87 23.55 6.29
CA THR A 129 2.37 24.43 7.35
C THR A 129 2.54 23.73 8.71
N SER A 130 3.07 24.44 9.70
CA SER A 130 3.25 23.94 11.07
C SER A 130 1.91 23.44 11.64
N GLY A 131 1.76 22.12 11.79
CA GLY A 131 0.65 21.50 12.51
C GLY A 131 -0.35 20.64 11.70
N GLU A 132 -0.26 20.57 10.38
CA GLU A 132 -1.15 19.69 9.59
C GLU A 132 -0.67 18.23 9.61
N THR A 133 -1.49 17.32 10.15
CA THR A 133 -1.23 15.87 10.23
C THR A 133 -1.43 15.14 8.89
N VAL A 134 -1.45 15.87 7.77
CA VAL A 134 -1.89 15.38 6.46
C VAL A 134 -0.71 15.39 5.50
N ILE A 135 -0.31 14.21 5.04
CA ILE A 135 0.81 14.05 4.10
C ILE A 135 0.26 13.67 2.72
N PRO A 136 0.27 14.58 1.73
CA PRO A 136 -0.27 14.28 0.41
C PRO A 136 0.56 13.17 -0.29
N PRO A 137 -0.08 12.39 -1.18
CA PRO A 137 0.63 11.39 -1.96
C PRO A 137 1.68 12.03 -2.88
N GLY A 138 2.85 11.41 -2.97
CA GLY A 138 3.87 11.79 -3.94
C GLY A 138 3.49 11.38 -5.36
N GLU A 139 3.96 12.18 -6.33
CA GLU A 139 3.79 11.91 -7.76
C GLU A 139 5.11 12.11 -8.50
N TRP A 140 5.38 11.25 -9.49
CA TRP A 140 6.58 11.30 -10.33
C TRP A 140 6.20 11.02 -11.79
N PRO A 141 6.90 11.62 -12.78
CA PRO A 141 6.70 11.25 -14.17
C PRO A 141 6.94 9.76 -14.40
N LEU A 142 6.09 9.12 -15.21
CA LEU A 142 6.36 7.77 -15.74
C LEU A 142 7.50 7.88 -16.76
N ASP A 143 8.58 7.15 -16.54
CA ASP A 143 9.67 7.05 -17.51
C ASP A 143 9.40 5.94 -18.55
N ARG A 144 10.22 5.88 -19.61
CA ARG A 144 10.02 4.93 -20.72
C ARG A 144 10.17 3.47 -20.28
N GLU A 145 10.96 3.22 -19.24
CA GLU A 145 11.22 1.89 -18.72
C GLU A 145 10.07 1.42 -17.83
N ASP A 146 9.47 2.32 -17.04
CA ASP A 146 8.29 2.05 -16.24
C ASP A 146 7.05 1.70 -17.12
N ASN A 147 6.94 2.20 -18.35
CA ASN A 147 5.79 1.89 -19.23
C ASN A 147 5.71 0.42 -19.68
N GLY A 148 6.85 -0.27 -19.83
CA GLY A 148 6.89 -1.65 -20.34
C GLY A 148 6.50 -2.70 -19.30
N ALA A 149 6.99 -2.57 -18.07
CA ALA A 149 6.70 -3.49 -16.97
C ALA A 149 5.29 -3.33 -16.38
N ASN A 150 4.66 -2.16 -16.57
CA ASN A 150 3.38 -1.82 -15.94
C ASN A 150 2.14 -2.19 -16.78
N ALA A 151 2.28 -2.41 -18.09
CA ALA A 151 1.18 -2.84 -18.96
C ALA A 151 0.64 -4.24 -18.57
N GLU A 152 1.51 -5.10 -18.07
CA GLU A 152 1.20 -6.48 -17.66
C GLU A 152 0.43 -6.54 -16.31
N LEU A 153 0.62 -5.54 -15.43
CA LEU A 153 -0.06 -5.45 -14.13
C LEU A 153 -1.50 -4.95 -14.26
N VAL A 154 -1.79 -4.06 -15.21
CA VAL A 154 -3.16 -3.60 -15.48
C VAL A 154 -4.01 -4.75 -15.98
N SER A 155 -3.47 -5.66 -16.80
CA SER A 155 -4.16 -6.89 -17.18
C SER A 155 -4.44 -7.80 -15.98
N ASP A 156 -3.48 -7.95 -15.06
CA ASP A 156 -3.61 -8.87 -13.92
C ASP A 156 -4.54 -8.35 -12.81
N THR A 157 -4.53 -7.03 -12.58
CA THR A 157 -5.45 -6.34 -11.66
C THR A 157 -6.87 -6.34 -12.22
N ARG A 158 -7.02 -6.16 -13.53
CA ARG A 158 -8.31 -6.23 -14.22
C ARG A 158 -8.88 -7.65 -14.24
N ALA A 159 -8.03 -8.67 -14.45
CA ALA A 159 -8.41 -10.07 -14.31
C ALA A 159 -8.87 -10.41 -12.88
N SER A 160 -8.16 -9.88 -11.86
CA SER A 160 -8.53 -10.06 -10.45
C SER A 160 -9.87 -9.37 -10.08
N LEU A 161 -10.17 -8.21 -10.68
CA LEU A 161 -11.43 -7.50 -10.49
C LEU A 161 -12.61 -8.16 -11.23
N GLU A 162 -12.36 -8.82 -12.35
CA GLU A 162 -13.38 -9.55 -13.12
C GLU A 162 -13.82 -10.86 -12.44
N ILE A 163 -12.91 -11.55 -11.74
CA ILE A 163 -13.22 -12.78 -10.99
C ILE A 163 -14.18 -12.52 -9.80
N HIS A 164 -14.23 -11.29 -9.27
CA HIS A 164 -15.13 -10.90 -8.18
C HIS A 164 -16.49 -10.35 -8.64
N ARG A 165 -16.81 -10.43 -9.94
CA ARG A 165 -18.10 -10.02 -10.50
C ARG A 165 -18.98 -11.17 -11.02
N ALA A 166 -18.61 -12.42 -10.74
CA ALA A 166 -19.43 -13.60 -11.04
C ALA A 166 -20.25 -14.07 -9.83
#